data_AF-A0A953ZB38-F1
#
_entry.id   AF-A0A953ZB38-F1
#
_cell.length_a   1.000
_cell.length_b   1.000
_cell.length_c   1.000
_cell.angle_alpha   90.00
_cell.angle_beta   90.00
_cell.angle_gamma   90.00
#
_symmetry.space_group_name_H-M   'P 1'
#
loop_
_entity.id
_entity.type
_entity.pdbx_description
1 polymer ?
#
loop_
_entity_poly.entity_id
_entity_poly.type
_entity_poly.pdbx_seq_one_letter_code
_entity_poly.pdbx_strand_id
1 'polypeptide(L)'
;EAFIRRYESLKVGLVNYFEPSRAELISREFSAETVVFQLDSTGDTGLLYDATAERAVELMEKNGWPVSEINSEPDIEGHMALIKVESLGIPAGASRGDYIPVRIRLIGNAYDIRAGFVYPTPLRNNLGRTVAILERGYLPLNADKYFDENGNVLEDPPLGEDEFPLTPEQIEDARNLEKRDSAGGTTYILRKGVKLVADVSDTELVADRIILPMTREVEEGGYVKEVRTLSAELVPDAIRSIRTEMADLGVTVKVESKGDELIVTPIGVRDQSLRQIFELLRGIRIELSPRNKVIVVFDENNKRVAVYGPLEHRLLLDTVSLTTDPFTR
;
A
#
# COMPACT_ATOMS: atom_id res chain seq x y z
N GLU A 1 -45.30 -22.05 -21.66
CA GLU A 1 -45.02 -22.53 -20.29
C GLU A 1 -43.53 -22.51 -19.87
N ALA A 2 -42.55 -22.19 -20.74
CA ALA A 2 -41.12 -22.24 -20.37
C ALA A 2 -40.49 -20.89 -19.96
N PHE A 3 -41.24 -19.93 -19.40
CA PHE A 3 -40.79 -18.53 -19.26
C PHE A 3 -40.32 -18.12 -17.85
N ILE A 4 -40.48 -18.96 -16.82
CA ILE A 4 -40.15 -18.62 -15.43
C ILE A 4 -39.27 -19.71 -14.83
N ARG A 5 -37.98 -19.39 -14.60
CA ARG A 5 -37.09 -20.23 -13.79
C ARG A 5 -37.00 -19.63 -12.39
N ARG A 6 -37.37 -20.41 -11.38
CA ARG A 6 -37.24 -20.04 -9.96
C ARG A 6 -35.85 -20.47 -9.50
N TYR A 7 -35.04 -19.52 -9.05
CA TYR A 7 -33.72 -19.80 -8.49
C TYR A 7 -33.77 -19.66 -6.97
N GLU A 8 -33.21 -20.65 -6.26
CA GLU A 8 -33.07 -20.62 -4.79
C GLU A 8 -31.84 -19.84 -4.33
N SER A 9 -30.83 -19.68 -5.20
CA SER A 9 -29.71 -18.76 -5.01
C SER A 9 -29.25 -18.17 -6.35
N LEU A 10 -28.67 -16.96 -6.32
CA LEU A 10 -28.16 -16.27 -7.50
C LEU A 10 -26.67 -15.98 -7.34
N LYS A 11 -25.85 -16.45 -8.30
CA LYS A 11 -24.43 -16.08 -8.40
C LYS A 11 -24.25 -14.90 -9.35
N VAL A 12 -23.67 -13.82 -8.86
CA VAL A 12 -23.47 -12.57 -9.61
C VAL A 12 -22.05 -12.05 -9.36
N GLY A 13 -21.42 -11.40 -10.34
CA GLY A 13 -20.08 -10.82 -10.12
C GLY A 13 -20.09 -9.71 -9.06
N LEU A 14 -19.02 -9.63 -8.25
CA LEU A 14 -18.83 -8.56 -7.25
C LEU A 14 -19.01 -7.17 -7.89
N VAL A 15 -18.46 -6.98 -9.09
CA VAL A 15 -18.52 -5.74 -9.88
C VAL A 15 -19.93 -5.30 -10.27
N ASN A 16 -20.97 -6.10 -10.03
CA ASN A 16 -22.35 -5.71 -10.29
C ASN A 16 -22.99 -4.99 -9.08
N TYR A 17 -22.42 -5.15 -7.88
CA TYR A 17 -22.91 -4.51 -6.66
C TYR A 17 -21.96 -3.44 -6.14
N PHE A 18 -20.68 -3.56 -6.42
CA PHE A 18 -19.68 -2.59 -5.97
C PHE A 18 -19.19 -1.82 -7.19
N GLU A 19 -18.80 -0.57 -6.99
CA GLU A 19 -18.20 0.24 -8.04
C GLU A 19 -16.67 0.20 -7.88
N PRO A 20 -15.94 -0.65 -8.65
CA PRO A 20 -14.53 -0.88 -8.38
C PRO A 20 -13.66 0.37 -8.62
N SER A 21 -14.11 1.28 -9.48
CA SER A 21 -13.47 2.59 -9.70
C SER A 21 -13.48 3.48 -8.45
N ARG A 22 -14.45 3.26 -7.55
CA ARG A 22 -14.57 3.97 -6.26
C ARG A 22 -14.06 3.16 -5.08
N ALA A 23 -13.51 1.96 -5.33
CA ALA A 23 -12.91 1.18 -4.27
C ALA A 23 -11.63 1.85 -3.79
N GLU A 24 -11.49 2.04 -2.49
CA GLU A 24 -10.29 2.63 -1.91
C GLU A 24 -9.32 1.52 -1.49
N LEU A 25 -8.11 1.57 -2.06
CA LEU A 25 -7.00 0.72 -1.67
C LEU A 25 -6.19 1.44 -0.59
N ILE A 26 -6.37 1.04 0.67
CA ILE A 26 -5.60 1.61 1.77
C ILE A 26 -4.38 0.72 2.00
N SER A 27 -3.28 1.05 1.29
CA SER A 27 -1.96 0.42 1.46
C SER A 27 -1.21 1.05 2.64
N ARG A 28 -0.59 0.21 3.49
CA ARG A 28 0.28 0.63 4.59
C ARG A 28 1.72 0.95 4.17
N GLU A 29 1.88 1.90 3.26
CA GLU A 29 3.20 2.49 3.04
C GLU A 29 3.16 3.92 3.56
N PHE A 30 3.76 4.16 4.73
CA PHE A 30 4.28 5.49 4.98
C PHE A 30 5.66 5.55 4.36
N SER A 31 5.89 6.62 3.65
CA SER A 31 7.13 6.83 2.94
C SER A 31 7.60 8.26 3.08
N ALA A 32 8.87 8.44 2.76
CA ALA A 32 9.45 9.74 2.58
C ALA A 32 10.46 9.68 1.44
N GLU A 33 10.68 10.82 0.81
CA GLU A 33 11.87 11.07 0.02
C GLU A 33 12.83 11.88 0.87
N THR A 34 14.10 11.54 0.81
CA THR A 34 15.17 12.24 1.52
C THR A 34 16.48 12.13 0.78
N VAL A 35 17.50 12.87 1.24
CA VAL A 35 18.83 12.89 0.67
C VAL A 35 19.82 12.37 1.69
N VAL A 36 20.73 11.53 1.23
CA VAL A 36 21.91 11.12 1.99
C VAL A 36 23.06 12.02 1.58
N PHE A 37 23.68 12.70 2.53
CA PHE A 37 24.82 13.61 2.34
C PHE A 37 26.12 12.94 2.75
N GLN A 38 27.25 13.63 2.51
CA GLN A 38 28.58 13.24 2.98
C GLN A 38 29.03 11.86 2.48
N LEU A 39 28.54 11.46 1.31
CA LEU A 39 29.05 10.28 0.63
C LEU A 39 30.45 10.57 0.11
N ASP A 40 31.29 9.55 0.00
CA ASP A 40 32.64 9.69 -0.54
C ASP A 40 32.69 9.10 -1.94
N SER A 41 32.33 9.94 -2.93
CA SER A 41 32.31 9.57 -4.36
C SER A 41 31.40 8.38 -4.73
N THR A 42 30.47 7.97 -3.85
CA THR A 42 29.50 6.88 -4.10
C THR A 42 28.08 7.36 -4.39
N GLY A 43 27.85 8.67 -4.36
CA GLY A 43 26.56 9.32 -4.60
C GLY A 43 26.19 9.46 -6.08
N ASP A 44 25.16 10.25 -6.32
CA ASP A 44 24.65 10.58 -7.65
C ASP A 44 25.65 11.43 -8.44
N THR A 45 25.65 11.28 -9.77
CA THR A 45 26.58 11.96 -10.70
C THR A 45 25.87 12.45 -11.96
N GLY A 46 26.45 13.46 -12.62
CA GLY A 46 25.89 14.09 -13.82
C GLY A 46 24.48 14.67 -13.60
N LEU A 47 23.59 14.49 -14.58
CA LEU A 47 22.23 15.07 -14.53
C LEU A 47 21.39 14.64 -13.31
N LEU A 48 21.68 13.48 -12.71
CA LEU A 48 20.98 12.99 -11.52
C LEU A 48 21.49 13.64 -10.24
N TYR A 49 22.75 14.09 -10.23
CA TYR A 49 23.27 14.92 -9.15
C TYR A 49 22.58 16.28 -9.13
N ASP A 50 22.48 16.96 -10.29
CA ASP A 50 21.81 18.27 -10.37
C ASP A 50 20.36 18.19 -9.84
N ALA A 51 19.62 17.16 -10.27
CA ALA A 51 18.27 16.90 -9.80
C ALA A 51 18.21 16.59 -8.29
N THR A 52 19.23 15.92 -7.75
CA THR A 52 19.32 15.60 -6.32
C THR A 52 19.60 16.85 -5.49
N ALA A 53 20.49 17.73 -5.96
CA ALA A 53 20.78 19.00 -5.31
C ALA A 53 19.55 19.91 -5.28
N GLU A 54 18.83 20.04 -6.40
CA GLU A 54 17.55 20.77 -6.45
C GLU A 54 16.53 20.17 -5.48
N ARG A 55 16.40 18.83 -5.47
CA ARG A 55 15.46 18.15 -4.59
C ARG A 55 15.82 18.29 -3.11
N ALA A 56 17.11 18.36 -2.78
CA ALA A 56 17.58 18.60 -1.42
C ALA A 56 17.08 19.94 -0.87
N VAL A 57 17.10 21.00 -1.69
CA VAL A 57 16.59 22.34 -1.31
C VAL A 57 15.09 22.30 -1.04
N GLU A 58 14.32 21.66 -1.92
CA GLU A 58 12.86 21.51 -1.73
C GLU A 58 12.53 20.73 -0.45
N LEU A 59 13.26 19.65 -0.20
CA LEU A 59 13.08 18.81 0.98
C LEU A 59 13.51 19.52 2.26
N MET A 60 14.55 20.36 2.20
CA MET A 60 14.98 21.21 3.31
C MET A 60 13.84 22.13 3.76
N GLU A 61 13.21 22.85 2.83
CA GLU A 61 12.07 23.73 3.14
C GLU A 61 10.87 22.93 3.67
N LYS A 62 10.55 21.82 3.00
CA LYS A 62 9.38 20.98 3.32
C LYS A 62 9.49 20.29 4.69
N ASN A 63 10.69 19.83 5.05
CA ASN A 63 10.93 19.05 6.26
C ASN A 63 11.49 19.90 7.41
N GLY A 64 11.88 21.16 7.15
CA GLY A 64 12.45 22.06 8.15
C GLY A 64 13.88 21.67 8.55
N TRP A 65 14.70 21.24 7.59
CA TRP A 65 16.11 20.95 7.87
C TRP A 65 16.90 22.23 8.18
N PRO A 66 17.93 22.16 9.04
CA PRO A 66 18.72 23.33 9.42
C PRO A 66 19.53 23.87 8.23
N VAL A 67 19.06 24.98 7.65
CA VAL A 67 19.63 25.62 6.45
C VAL A 67 21.13 25.90 6.58
N SER A 68 21.57 26.33 7.77
CA SER A 68 23.00 26.62 8.03
C SER A 68 23.90 25.41 7.89
N GLU A 69 23.39 24.21 8.20
CA GLU A 69 24.16 22.97 8.12
C GLU A 69 24.10 22.40 6.70
N ILE A 70 22.94 22.44 6.03
CA ILE A 70 22.81 22.03 4.62
C ILE A 70 23.74 22.85 3.72
N ASN A 71 23.82 24.16 3.92
CA ASN A 71 24.72 25.02 3.15
C ASN A 71 26.21 24.75 3.40
N SER A 72 26.55 23.98 4.45
CA SER A 72 27.91 23.54 4.73
C SER A 72 28.22 22.15 4.18
N GLU A 73 27.21 21.42 3.69
CA GLU A 73 27.42 20.14 3.01
C GLU A 73 28.14 20.37 1.68
N PRO A 74 29.10 19.50 1.31
CA PRO A 74 29.81 19.63 0.05
C PRO A 74 28.85 19.43 -1.13
N ASP A 75 28.67 20.50 -1.91
CA ASP A 75 27.97 20.48 -3.20
C ASP A 75 28.94 19.99 -4.28
N ILE A 76 29.20 18.69 -4.26
CA ILE A 76 30.14 18.01 -5.15
C ILE A 76 29.47 16.74 -5.68
N GLU A 77 29.58 16.50 -6.99
CA GLU A 77 29.13 15.26 -7.62
C GLU A 77 29.70 14.03 -6.89
N GLY A 78 28.86 13.03 -6.64
CA GLY A 78 29.23 11.82 -5.90
C GLY A 78 29.15 11.94 -4.37
N HIS A 79 28.83 13.11 -3.80
CA HIS A 79 28.75 13.30 -2.34
C HIS A 79 27.33 13.31 -1.77
N MET A 80 26.31 13.18 -2.62
CA MET A 80 24.91 13.13 -2.20
C MET A 80 24.10 12.13 -3.02
N ALA A 81 23.06 11.55 -2.42
CA ALA A 81 22.19 10.58 -3.08
C ALA A 81 20.71 10.77 -2.73
N LEU A 82 19.84 10.78 -3.74
CA LEU A 82 18.40 10.81 -3.55
C LEU A 82 17.84 9.42 -3.26
N ILE A 83 17.13 9.29 -2.14
CA ILE A 83 16.57 8.02 -1.69
C ILE A 83 15.08 8.11 -1.35
N LYS A 84 14.39 6.98 -1.54
CA LYS A 84 13.04 6.76 -1.04
C LYS A 84 13.07 5.81 0.15
N VAL A 85 12.46 6.22 1.26
CA VAL A 85 12.30 5.40 2.46
C VAL A 85 10.86 4.93 2.54
N GLU A 86 10.65 3.62 2.61
CA GLU A 86 9.35 2.96 2.56
C GLU A 86 9.22 2.03 3.76
N SER A 87 8.09 2.06 4.46
CA SER A 87 7.84 1.12 5.54
C SER A 87 7.73 -0.32 5.04
N LEU A 88 8.34 -1.28 5.76
CA LEU A 88 8.13 -2.72 5.54
C LEU A 88 6.90 -3.26 6.30
N GLY A 89 6.02 -2.35 6.75
CA GLY A 89 4.99 -2.62 7.73
C GLY A 89 5.45 -2.31 9.16
N ILE A 90 4.48 -2.26 10.09
CA ILE A 90 4.75 -2.03 11.52
C ILE A 90 4.67 -3.39 12.24
N PRO A 91 5.69 -3.78 13.02
CA PRO A 91 5.65 -5.02 13.81
C PRO A 91 4.45 -5.04 14.77
N ALA A 92 3.87 -6.23 14.98
CA ALA A 92 2.76 -6.39 15.91
C ALA A 92 3.18 -5.99 17.34
N GLY A 93 2.36 -5.16 17.99
CA GLY A 93 2.63 -4.64 19.34
C GLY A 93 3.61 -3.46 19.39
N ALA A 94 4.07 -2.94 18.25
CA ALA A 94 4.89 -1.73 18.22
C ALA A 94 4.07 -0.51 18.69
N SER A 95 4.72 0.31 19.48
CA SER A 95 4.18 1.47 20.18
C SER A 95 4.97 2.73 19.82
N ARG A 96 4.43 3.88 20.19
CA ARG A 96 5.15 5.15 20.01
C ARG A 96 6.50 5.10 20.74
N GLY A 97 7.55 5.46 20.03
CA GLY A 97 8.93 5.42 20.50
C GLY A 97 9.72 4.21 20.00
N ASP A 98 9.03 3.16 19.51
CA ASP A 98 9.70 1.96 18.99
C ASP A 98 10.34 2.21 17.63
N TYR A 99 11.43 1.49 17.37
CA TYR A 99 12.07 1.46 16.06
C TYR A 99 11.44 0.40 15.17
N ILE A 100 11.24 0.77 13.92
CA ILE A 100 10.64 -0.09 12.91
C ILE A 100 11.59 -0.29 11.72
N PRO A 101 11.51 -1.45 11.05
CA PRO A 101 12.29 -1.69 9.86
C PRO A 101 11.70 -0.96 8.65
N VAL A 102 12.57 -0.42 7.81
CA VAL A 102 12.21 0.24 6.55
C VAL A 102 13.06 -0.27 5.40
N ARG A 103 12.54 -0.11 4.19
CA ARG A 103 13.29 -0.28 2.95
C ARG A 103 13.71 1.09 2.45
N ILE A 104 14.97 1.24 2.10
CA ILE A 104 15.51 2.40 1.41
C ILE A 104 15.79 1.99 -0.04
N ARG A 105 15.29 2.77 -1.00
CA ARG A 105 15.53 2.57 -2.43
C ARG A 105 16.29 3.75 -2.98
N LEU A 106 17.29 3.48 -3.81
CA LEU A 106 17.96 4.54 -4.56
C LEU A 106 17.01 5.01 -5.67
N ILE A 107 16.82 6.32 -5.77
CA ILE A 107 16.07 6.96 -6.87
C ILE A 107 17.04 7.34 -7.99
N GLY A 108 18.22 7.84 -7.62
CA GLY A 108 19.27 8.22 -8.56
C GLY A 108 20.18 7.06 -8.98
N ASN A 109 21.39 7.40 -9.38
CA ASN A 109 22.44 6.50 -9.85
C ASN A 109 23.56 6.27 -8.83
N ALA A 110 23.37 6.68 -7.58
CA ALA A 110 24.28 6.38 -6.49
C ALA A 110 24.61 4.89 -6.42
N TYR A 111 25.88 4.59 -6.14
CA TYR A 111 26.39 3.23 -6.04
C TYR A 111 26.25 2.67 -4.61
N ASP A 112 26.45 3.54 -3.61
CA ASP A 112 26.31 3.18 -2.19
C ASP A 112 25.96 4.39 -1.32
N ILE A 113 25.18 4.16 -0.26
CA ILE A 113 24.72 5.18 0.69
C ILE A 113 25.16 4.91 2.14
N ARG A 114 25.85 3.80 2.39
CA ARG A 114 26.35 3.45 3.73
C ARG A 114 27.36 4.49 4.20
N ALA A 115 27.42 4.70 5.52
CA ALA A 115 28.18 5.79 6.15
C ALA A 115 27.72 7.21 5.79
N GLY A 116 26.75 7.39 4.89
CA GLY A 116 26.23 8.71 4.55
C GLY A 116 25.33 9.27 5.63
N PHE A 117 25.22 10.60 5.68
CA PHE A 117 24.48 11.33 6.69
C PHE A 117 23.05 11.64 6.24
N VAL A 118 22.06 11.43 7.12
CA VAL A 118 20.66 11.78 6.86
C VAL A 118 20.15 12.82 7.87
N TYR A 119 19.34 13.75 7.38
CA TYR A 119 18.61 14.70 8.21
C TYR A 119 17.26 14.13 8.67
N PRO A 120 16.67 14.65 9.77
CA PRO A 120 15.37 14.20 10.26
C PRO A 120 14.33 14.23 9.15
N THR A 121 13.79 13.07 8.79
CA THR A 121 12.85 12.98 7.68
C THR A 121 11.53 12.38 8.18
N PRO A 122 10.42 13.12 8.13
CA PRO A 122 9.12 12.60 8.53
C PRO A 122 8.56 11.67 7.46
N LEU A 123 8.31 10.41 7.82
CA LEU A 123 7.59 9.47 6.97
C LEU A 123 6.08 9.65 7.20
N ARG A 124 5.38 9.92 6.10
CA ARG A 124 3.96 10.26 6.12
C ARG A 124 3.15 9.15 5.49
N ASN A 125 1.97 8.90 6.04
CA ASN A 125 0.98 8.03 5.43
C ASN A 125 0.25 8.76 4.29
N ASN A 126 -0.66 8.05 3.61
CA ASN A 126 -1.47 8.60 2.51
C ASN A 126 -2.40 9.76 2.92
N LEU A 127 -2.64 9.95 4.23
CA LEU A 127 -3.40 11.10 4.76
C LEU A 127 -2.51 12.31 5.06
N GLY A 128 -1.21 12.25 4.73
CA GLY A 128 -0.24 13.31 5.01
C GLY A 128 0.22 13.42 6.47
N ARG A 129 -0.29 12.54 7.35
CA ARG A 129 0.09 12.51 8.77
C ARG A 129 1.45 11.86 8.93
N THR A 130 2.33 12.49 9.72
CA THR A 130 3.61 11.90 10.12
C THR A 130 3.37 10.74 11.08
N VAL A 131 3.86 9.56 10.72
CA VAL A 131 3.73 8.32 11.50
C VAL A 131 5.06 7.95 12.15
N ALA A 132 6.14 8.08 11.38
CA ALA A 132 7.49 7.77 11.82
C ALA A 132 8.46 8.88 11.39
N ILE A 133 9.63 8.91 12.00
CA ILE A 133 10.73 9.80 11.62
C ILE A 133 11.98 8.95 11.42
N LEU A 134 12.61 9.09 10.26
CA LEU A 134 14.01 8.70 10.12
C LEU A 134 14.83 9.71 10.90
N GLU A 135 15.48 9.25 11.97
CA GLU A 135 16.23 10.13 12.85
C GLU A 135 17.50 10.64 12.17
N ARG A 136 17.95 11.80 12.62
CA ARG A 136 19.22 12.38 12.16
C ARG A 136 20.37 11.47 12.54
N GLY A 137 21.29 11.22 11.62
CA GLY A 137 22.52 10.50 11.92
C GLY A 137 23.15 9.89 10.69
N TYR A 138 24.25 9.18 10.93
CA TYR A 138 24.90 8.39 9.89
C TYR A 138 24.16 7.07 9.68
N LEU A 139 23.95 6.72 8.41
CA LEU A 139 23.53 5.38 8.04
C LEU A 139 24.63 4.39 8.41
N PRO A 140 24.28 3.19 8.92
CA PRO A 140 25.28 2.25 9.40
C PRO A 140 26.35 1.93 8.35
N LEU A 141 27.59 1.82 8.85
CA LEU A 141 28.76 1.44 8.06
C LEU A 141 28.57 0.05 7.47
N ASN A 142 29.36 -0.26 6.44
CA ASN A 142 29.54 -1.64 6.02
C ASN A 142 30.57 -2.31 6.95
N ALA A 143 30.14 -3.23 7.82
CA ALA A 143 31.09 -3.94 8.70
C ALA A 143 32.06 -4.84 7.93
N ASP A 144 31.68 -5.28 6.73
CA ASP A 144 32.29 -6.47 6.15
C ASP A 144 33.14 -6.21 4.91
N LYS A 145 33.32 -4.97 4.44
CA LYS A 145 34.05 -4.78 3.17
C LYS A 145 34.84 -3.49 3.14
N TYR A 146 36.12 -3.63 3.41
CA TYR A 146 37.12 -2.93 2.63
C TYR A 146 37.16 -3.62 1.27
N PHE A 147 37.26 -2.84 0.20
CA PHE A 147 37.28 -3.37 -1.15
C PHE A 147 38.66 -3.12 -1.77
N ASP A 148 39.16 -4.07 -2.55
CA ASP A 148 40.28 -3.78 -3.43
C ASP A 148 39.84 -2.88 -4.61
N GLU A 149 40.80 -2.37 -5.39
CA GLU A 149 40.54 -1.54 -6.58
C GLU A 149 39.65 -2.23 -7.64
N ASN A 150 39.40 -3.54 -7.50
CA ASN A 150 38.58 -4.35 -8.39
C ASN A 150 37.19 -4.67 -7.80
N GLY A 151 36.86 -4.15 -6.61
CA GLY A 151 35.57 -4.35 -5.95
C GLY A 151 35.41 -5.68 -5.21
N ASN A 152 36.51 -6.40 -4.94
CA ASN A 152 36.48 -7.64 -4.14
C ASN A 152 36.52 -7.34 -2.64
N VAL A 153 35.87 -8.19 -1.84
CA VAL A 153 35.82 -8.07 -0.37
C VAL A 153 37.16 -8.47 0.26
N LEU A 154 37.72 -7.60 1.11
CA LEU A 154 38.88 -7.89 1.94
C LEU A 154 38.43 -8.28 3.35
N GLU A 155 38.79 -9.49 3.80
CA GLU A 155 38.48 -9.98 5.16
C GLU A 155 39.37 -9.35 6.25
N ASP A 156 40.59 -8.95 5.89
CA ASP A 156 41.54 -8.21 6.73
C ASP A 156 42.21 -7.12 5.86
N PRO A 157 41.63 -5.92 5.75
CA PRO A 157 42.27 -4.84 5.02
C PRO A 157 43.62 -4.45 5.65
N PRO A 158 44.61 -4.06 4.86
CA PRO A 158 45.69 -3.24 5.37
C PRO A 158 45.09 -1.88 5.78
N LEU A 159 44.92 -1.68 7.09
CA LEU A 159 44.56 -0.39 7.66
C LEU A 159 45.70 0.60 7.44
N GLY A 160 45.36 1.83 7.03
CA GLY A 160 46.33 2.94 6.98
C GLY A 160 46.93 3.26 8.36
N GLU A 161 48.01 4.03 8.42
CA GLU A 161 48.69 4.39 9.70
C GLU A 161 47.75 5.06 10.72
N ASP A 162 46.65 5.67 10.25
CA ASP A 162 45.65 6.38 11.06
C ASP A 162 44.28 5.65 11.12
N GLU A 163 44.14 4.46 10.52
CA GLU A 163 42.88 3.72 10.52
C GLU A 163 42.84 2.68 11.65
N PHE A 164 41.71 2.62 12.34
CA PHE A 164 41.47 1.67 13.42
C PHE A 164 40.42 0.63 13.01
N PRO A 165 40.53 -0.63 13.48
CA PRO A 165 39.50 -1.62 13.25
C PRO A 165 38.17 -1.19 13.89
N LEU A 166 37.06 -1.57 13.27
CA LEU A 166 35.73 -1.28 13.78
C LEU A 166 35.53 -1.88 15.18
N THR A 167 34.88 -1.13 16.07
CA THR A 167 34.49 -1.62 17.38
C THR A 167 33.36 -2.66 17.27
N PRO A 168 33.17 -3.54 18.26
CA PRO A 168 32.04 -4.48 18.29
C PRO A 168 30.67 -3.79 18.14
N GLU A 169 30.52 -2.58 18.67
CA GLU A 169 29.31 -1.76 18.55
C GLU A 169 29.10 -1.31 17.09
N GLN A 170 30.15 -0.86 16.41
CA GLN A 170 30.10 -0.51 14.99
C GLN A 170 29.81 -1.73 14.11
N ILE A 171 30.29 -2.91 14.48
CA ILE A 171 30.00 -4.17 13.79
C ILE A 171 28.53 -4.57 13.99
N GLU A 172 27.97 -4.40 15.18
CA GLU A 172 26.55 -4.65 15.44
C GLU A 172 25.66 -3.64 14.70
N ASP A 173 26.05 -2.36 14.69
CA ASP A 173 25.33 -1.31 13.98
C ASP A 173 25.32 -1.51 12.47
N ALA A 174 26.46 -1.91 11.89
CA ALA A 174 26.55 -2.22 10.48
C ALA A 174 25.56 -3.30 10.01
N ARG A 175 25.22 -4.27 10.89
CA ARG A 175 24.20 -5.30 10.60
C ARG A 175 22.78 -4.73 10.53
N ASN A 176 22.57 -3.48 10.99
CA ASN A 176 21.29 -2.80 10.91
C ASN A 176 20.98 -2.29 9.49
N LEU A 177 21.95 -2.20 8.57
CA LEU A 177 21.72 -1.76 7.19
C LEU A 177 22.17 -2.82 6.17
N GLU A 178 21.22 -3.57 5.64
CA GLU A 178 21.47 -4.66 4.71
C GLU A 178 21.30 -4.21 3.25
N LYS A 179 22.36 -4.23 2.45
CA LYS A 179 22.30 -3.98 1.00
C LYS A 179 21.74 -5.20 0.27
N ARG A 180 20.81 -4.99 -0.66
CA ARG A 180 20.22 -5.99 -1.55
C ARG A 180 20.23 -5.49 -2.98
N ASP A 181 21.07 -6.11 -3.80
CA ASP A 181 21.13 -5.85 -5.24
C ASP A 181 20.16 -6.76 -5.97
N SER A 182 19.37 -6.18 -6.88
CA SER A 182 18.38 -6.89 -7.68
C SER A 182 18.35 -6.34 -9.10
N ALA A 183 17.75 -7.08 -10.04
CA ALA A 183 17.60 -6.63 -11.43
C ALA A 183 16.81 -5.30 -11.58
N GLY A 184 16.11 -4.87 -10.52
CA GLY A 184 15.37 -3.59 -10.46
C GLY A 184 16.09 -2.47 -9.71
N GLY A 185 17.39 -2.63 -9.41
CA GLY A 185 18.22 -1.67 -8.69
C GLY A 185 18.66 -2.13 -7.30
N THR A 186 19.43 -1.26 -6.63
CA THR A 186 19.93 -1.46 -5.29
C THR A 186 18.93 -0.97 -4.25
N THR A 187 18.66 -1.80 -3.25
CA THR A 187 17.81 -1.47 -2.10
C THR A 187 18.55 -1.77 -0.80
N TYR A 188 18.18 -1.09 0.27
CA TYR A 188 18.72 -1.31 1.59
C TYR A 188 17.60 -1.60 2.57
N ILE A 189 17.80 -2.52 3.50
CA ILE A 189 16.89 -2.74 4.62
C ILE A 189 17.53 -2.15 5.87
N LEU A 190 16.96 -1.06 6.38
CA LEU A 190 17.36 -0.46 7.64
C LEU A 190 16.47 -1.03 8.75
N ARG A 191 17.04 -1.84 9.64
CA ARG A 191 16.32 -2.58 10.69
C ARG A 191 16.02 -1.74 11.93
N LYS A 192 16.86 -0.73 12.20
CA LYS A 192 16.75 0.22 13.33
C LYS A 192 17.17 1.61 12.84
N GLY A 193 16.51 2.66 13.32
CA GLY A 193 16.80 4.07 12.94
C GLY A 193 15.59 4.87 12.44
N VAL A 194 14.46 4.20 12.19
CA VAL A 194 13.17 4.88 11.94
C VAL A 194 12.28 4.69 13.16
N LYS A 195 11.94 5.79 13.82
CA LYS A 195 11.23 5.80 15.09
C LYS A 195 9.76 6.15 14.89
N LEU A 196 8.87 5.36 15.49
CA LEU A 196 7.45 5.71 15.55
C LEU A 196 7.24 6.92 16.46
N VAL A 197 6.59 7.96 15.94
CA VAL A 197 6.37 9.22 16.70
C VAL A 197 4.91 9.48 17.03
N ALA A 198 4.01 8.69 16.46
CA ALA A 198 2.59 8.74 16.72
C ALA A 198 2.13 7.39 17.26
N ASP A 199 1.17 7.42 18.19
CA ASP A 199 0.38 6.23 18.48
C ASP A 199 -0.35 5.86 17.19
N VAL A 200 -0.07 4.66 16.71
CA VAL A 200 -0.74 4.06 15.57
C VAL A 200 -1.77 3.13 16.20
N SER A 201 -3.05 3.48 16.13
CA SER A 201 -4.10 2.66 16.75
C SER A 201 -4.06 1.23 16.18
N ASP A 202 -4.55 0.22 16.90
CA ASP A 202 -4.67 -1.14 16.35
C ASP A 202 -5.47 -1.19 15.04
N THR A 203 -6.38 -0.24 14.81
CA THR A 203 -7.13 -0.08 13.55
C THR A 203 -6.34 0.64 12.44
N GLU A 204 -5.23 1.29 12.78
CA GLU A 204 -4.20 1.84 11.88
C GLU A 204 -3.03 0.82 11.70
N LEU A 205 -2.82 -0.08 12.67
CA LEU A 205 -1.88 -1.22 12.67
C LEU A 205 -2.49 -2.54 12.15
N VAL A 206 -3.78 -2.52 11.79
CA VAL A 206 -4.58 -3.59 11.15
C VAL A 206 -5.44 -2.91 10.06
N ALA A 207 -4.93 -2.63 8.87
CA ALA A 207 -5.15 -3.50 7.70
C ALA A 207 -4.59 -2.85 6.42
N ASP A 208 -4.03 -3.65 5.51
CA ASP A 208 -4.12 -3.39 4.08
C ASP A 208 -5.57 -3.64 3.68
N ARG A 209 -6.45 -2.65 3.76
CA ARG A 209 -7.89 -2.87 3.53
C ARG A 209 -8.34 -2.37 2.18
N ILE A 210 -9.29 -3.08 1.62
CA ILE A 210 -10.04 -2.69 0.44
C ILE A 210 -11.40 -2.24 0.94
N ILE A 211 -11.71 -0.96 0.75
CA ILE A 211 -13.03 -0.40 1.03
C ILE A 211 -13.85 -0.52 -0.24
N LEU A 212 -14.94 -1.28 -0.15
CA LEU A 212 -15.89 -1.46 -1.23
C LEU A 212 -17.16 -0.67 -0.90
N PRO A 213 -17.44 0.45 -1.59
CA PRO A 213 -18.67 1.21 -1.35
C PRO A 213 -19.89 0.39 -1.79
N MET A 214 -20.90 0.32 -0.93
CA MET A 214 -22.21 -0.27 -1.20
C MET A 214 -23.18 0.75 -1.80
N THR A 215 -22.67 1.86 -2.32
CA THR A 215 -23.41 2.89 -3.04
C THR A 215 -22.85 3.08 -4.43
N ARG A 216 -23.70 3.54 -5.35
CA ARG A 216 -23.34 3.95 -6.71
C ARG A 216 -23.90 5.31 -7.01
N GLU A 217 -23.14 6.09 -7.77
CA GLU A 217 -23.66 7.31 -8.37
C GLU A 217 -24.52 6.96 -9.58
N VAL A 218 -25.71 7.55 -9.64
CA VAL A 218 -26.64 7.42 -10.75
C VAL A 218 -27.06 8.82 -11.17
N GLU A 219 -26.93 9.12 -12.46
CA GLU A 219 -27.52 10.31 -13.06
C GLU A 219 -28.97 10.04 -13.44
N GLU A 220 -29.90 10.78 -12.83
CA GLU A 220 -31.32 10.70 -13.14
C GLU A 220 -31.86 12.13 -13.32
N GLY A 221 -32.35 12.44 -14.52
CA GLY A 221 -32.92 13.77 -14.83
C GLY A 221 -31.91 14.94 -14.74
N GLY A 222 -30.62 14.68 -14.93
CA GLY A 222 -29.55 15.71 -14.84
C GLY A 222 -29.03 15.97 -13.43
N TYR A 223 -29.41 15.15 -12.45
CA TYR A 223 -28.89 15.19 -11.08
C TYR A 223 -28.15 13.89 -10.76
N VAL A 224 -26.99 14.00 -10.12
CA VAL A 224 -26.24 12.87 -9.58
C VAL A 224 -26.77 12.53 -8.19
N LYS A 225 -27.14 11.26 -7.97
CA LYS A 225 -27.59 10.73 -6.68
C LYS A 225 -26.83 9.47 -6.32
N GLU A 226 -26.49 9.30 -5.04
CA GLU A 226 -26.02 8.03 -4.52
C GLU A 226 -27.18 7.08 -4.20
N VAL A 227 -27.11 5.86 -4.73
CA VAL A 227 -28.09 4.79 -4.52
C VAL A 227 -27.38 3.59 -3.92
N ARG A 228 -27.91 3.07 -2.82
CA ARG A 228 -27.40 1.86 -2.18
C ARG A 228 -27.63 0.65 -3.10
N THR A 229 -26.56 -0.07 -3.41
CA THR A 229 -26.54 -1.20 -4.35
C THR A 229 -26.80 -2.54 -3.70
N LEU A 230 -26.55 -2.65 -2.39
CA LEU A 230 -26.77 -3.87 -1.62
C LEU A 230 -27.61 -3.56 -0.37
N SER A 231 -28.78 -4.19 -0.25
CA SER A 231 -29.64 -4.04 0.92
C SER A 231 -28.95 -4.64 2.17
N ALA A 232 -29.22 -4.04 3.34
CA ALA A 232 -28.61 -4.45 4.61
C ALA A 232 -28.81 -5.95 4.93
N GLU A 233 -29.93 -6.53 4.50
CA GLU A 233 -30.26 -7.94 4.73
C GLU A 233 -29.39 -8.93 3.95
N LEU A 234 -28.83 -8.48 2.82
CA LEU A 234 -28.00 -9.29 1.92
C LEU A 234 -26.50 -9.11 2.20
N VAL A 235 -26.13 -8.13 3.01
CA VAL A 235 -24.74 -7.89 3.46
C VAL A 235 -24.10 -9.15 4.08
N PRO A 236 -24.78 -9.93 4.95
CA PRO A 236 -24.18 -11.14 5.51
C PRO A 236 -23.84 -12.20 4.44
N ASP A 237 -24.64 -12.32 3.39
CA ASP A 237 -24.40 -13.27 2.29
C ASP A 237 -23.23 -12.83 1.42
N ALA A 238 -23.10 -11.52 1.17
CA ALA A 238 -21.94 -10.94 0.49
C ALA A 238 -20.65 -11.18 1.30
N ILE A 239 -20.66 -10.89 2.60
CA ILE A 239 -19.52 -11.16 3.51
C ILE A 239 -19.10 -12.64 3.45
N ARG A 240 -20.07 -13.56 3.55
CA ARG A 240 -19.81 -15.00 3.49
C ARG A 240 -19.21 -15.42 2.14
N SER A 241 -19.78 -14.94 1.03
CA SER A 241 -19.32 -15.27 -0.31
C SER A 241 -17.91 -14.77 -0.58
N ILE A 242 -17.62 -13.50 -0.22
CA ILE A 242 -16.28 -12.92 -0.38
C ILE A 242 -15.24 -13.73 0.39
N ARG A 243 -15.53 -14.10 1.65
CA ARG A 243 -14.61 -14.92 2.45
C ARG A 243 -14.35 -16.30 1.85
N THR A 244 -15.39 -16.92 1.30
CA THR A 244 -15.31 -18.27 0.74
C THR A 244 -14.53 -18.26 -0.57
N GLU A 245 -14.91 -17.41 -1.52
CA GLU A 245 -14.27 -17.35 -2.84
C GLU A 245 -12.82 -16.88 -2.76
N MET A 246 -12.49 -15.96 -1.86
CA MET A 246 -11.09 -15.55 -1.65
C MET A 246 -10.25 -16.68 -1.03
N ALA A 247 -10.82 -17.46 -0.10
CA ALA A 247 -10.14 -18.62 0.47
C ALA A 247 -9.88 -19.70 -0.58
N ASP A 248 -10.82 -19.94 -1.50
CA ASP A 248 -10.65 -20.87 -2.63
C ASP A 248 -9.53 -20.41 -3.59
N LEU A 249 -9.28 -19.10 -3.67
CA LEU A 249 -8.15 -18.50 -4.39
C LEU A 249 -6.84 -18.46 -3.58
N GLY A 250 -6.82 -19.09 -2.39
CA GLY A 250 -5.64 -19.16 -1.52
C GLY A 250 -5.38 -17.89 -0.69
N VAL A 251 -6.35 -16.97 -0.62
CA VAL A 251 -6.21 -15.69 0.11
C VAL A 251 -7.18 -15.65 1.28
N THR A 252 -6.66 -15.69 2.50
CA THR A 252 -7.50 -15.54 3.69
C THR A 252 -7.88 -14.08 3.90
N VAL A 253 -9.17 -13.78 4.03
CA VAL A 253 -9.66 -12.41 4.26
C VAL A 253 -10.65 -12.36 5.43
N LYS A 254 -10.61 -11.27 6.18
CA LYS A 254 -11.67 -10.81 7.09
C LYS A 254 -12.51 -9.79 6.34
N VAL A 255 -13.84 -9.90 6.44
CA VAL A 255 -14.75 -8.94 5.80
C VAL A 255 -15.74 -8.44 6.83
N GLU A 256 -15.86 -7.13 6.94
CA GLU A 256 -16.74 -6.44 7.90
C GLU A 256 -17.58 -5.39 7.18
N SER A 257 -18.78 -5.10 7.69
CA SER A 257 -19.61 -4.00 7.18
C SER A 257 -19.58 -2.84 8.16
N LYS A 258 -19.41 -1.63 7.64
CA LYS A 258 -19.44 -0.38 8.40
C LYS A 258 -20.26 0.66 7.64
N GLY A 259 -21.50 0.90 8.08
CA GLY A 259 -22.41 1.81 7.37
C GLY A 259 -22.70 1.31 5.95
N ASP A 260 -22.35 2.12 4.95
CA ASP A 260 -22.49 1.80 3.54
C ASP A 260 -21.19 1.28 2.90
N GLU A 261 -20.24 0.79 3.71
CA GLU A 261 -18.98 0.22 3.24
C GLU A 261 -18.85 -1.26 3.63
N LEU A 262 -18.22 -2.04 2.75
CA LEU A 262 -17.58 -3.31 3.10
C LEU A 262 -16.08 -3.13 3.18
N ILE A 263 -15.50 -3.52 4.32
CA ILE A 263 -14.07 -3.48 4.59
C ILE A 263 -13.53 -4.90 4.45
N VAL A 264 -12.71 -5.13 3.42
CA VAL A 264 -12.02 -6.40 3.19
C VAL A 264 -10.57 -6.27 3.65
N THR A 265 -10.18 -7.05 4.65
CA THR A 265 -8.84 -7.09 5.25
C THR A 265 -8.21 -8.45 4.96
N PRO A 266 -7.18 -8.53 4.12
CA PRO A 266 -6.39 -9.73 3.91
C PRO A 266 -5.60 -10.11 5.17
N ILE A 267 -5.43 -11.41 5.39
CA ILE A 267 -4.74 -11.98 6.55
C ILE A 267 -3.60 -12.87 6.07
N GLY A 268 -2.39 -12.63 6.57
CA GLY A 268 -1.25 -13.54 6.40
C GLY A 268 -0.67 -13.60 4.99
N VAL A 269 -0.98 -12.63 4.13
CA VAL A 269 -0.50 -12.58 2.74
C VAL A 269 0.89 -11.94 2.70
N ARG A 270 1.92 -12.75 2.46
CA ARG A 270 3.33 -12.31 2.40
C ARG A 270 3.79 -11.93 1.00
N ASP A 271 3.24 -12.61 -0.01
CA ASP A 271 3.75 -12.58 -1.38
C ASP A 271 2.82 -11.87 -2.38
N GLN A 272 1.66 -11.37 -1.92
CA GLN A 272 0.68 -10.67 -2.76
C GLN A 272 0.47 -9.24 -2.28
N SER A 273 0.53 -8.30 -3.24
CA SER A 273 0.19 -6.90 -3.02
C SER A 273 -1.32 -6.70 -2.86
N LEU A 274 -1.72 -5.63 -2.16
CA LEU A 274 -3.13 -5.24 -2.00
C LEU A 274 -3.84 -5.06 -3.36
N ARG A 275 -3.10 -4.60 -4.39
CA ARG A 275 -3.62 -4.47 -5.75
C ARG A 275 -3.90 -5.81 -6.41
N GLN A 276 -3.03 -6.81 -6.23
CA GLN A 276 -3.28 -8.17 -6.73
C GLN A 276 -4.51 -8.78 -6.06
N ILE A 277 -4.65 -8.58 -4.74
CA ILE A 277 -5.82 -9.05 -3.97
C ILE A 277 -7.10 -8.33 -4.45
N PHE A 278 -7.02 -7.05 -4.78
CA PHE A 278 -8.14 -6.31 -5.36
C PHE A 278 -8.56 -6.84 -6.73
N GLU A 279 -7.61 -7.15 -7.62
CA GLU A 279 -7.95 -7.75 -8.92
C GLU A 279 -8.59 -9.14 -8.76
N LEU A 280 -8.15 -9.95 -7.78
CA LEU A 280 -8.82 -11.20 -7.44
C LEU A 280 -10.27 -10.96 -6.97
N LEU A 281 -10.48 -9.98 -6.08
CA LEU A 281 -11.82 -9.58 -5.63
C LEU A 281 -12.72 -9.13 -6.79
N ARG A 282 -12.21 -8.42 -7.79
CA ARG A 282 -13.02 -8.06 -8.96
C ARG A 282 -13.54 -9.28 -9.74
N GLY A 283 -12.85 -10.41 -9.64
CA GLY A 283 -13.19 -11.66 -10.31
C GLY A 283 -14.17 -12.57 -9.56
N ILE A 284 -14.38 -12.37 -8.25
CA ILE A 284 -15.20 -13.30 -7.45
C ILE A 284 -16.70 -13.14 -7.72
N ARG A 285 -17.43 -14.25 -7.52
CA ARG A 285 -18.89 -14.28 -7.60
C ARG A 285 -19.47 -14.24 -6.20
N ILE A 286 -20.46 -13.38 -5.98
CA ILE A 286 -21.26 -13.39 -4.77
C ILE A 286 -22.46 -14.29 -4.99
N GLU A 287 -22.67 -15.21 -4.04
CA GLU A 287 -23.90 -15.98 -3.94
C GLU A 287 -24.86 -15.32 -2.96
N LEU A 288 -25.98 -14.83 -3.49
CA LEU A 288 -27.05 -14.24 -2.68
C LEU A 288 -28.17 -15.25 -2.51
N SER A 289 -28.59 -15.48 -1.27
CA SER A 289 -29.72 -16.34 -0.93
C SER A 289 -30.95 -15.46 -0.65
N PRO A 290 -31.93 -15.38 -1.55
CA PRO A 290 -33.09 -14.54 -1.33
C PRO A 290 -33.88 -15.06 -0.13
N ARG A 291 -33.98 -14.26 0.94
CA ARG A 291 -34.76 -14.61 2.13
C ARG A 291 -36.27 -14.63 1.88
N ASN A 292 -36.69 -13.88 0.86
CA ASN A 292 -38.05 -13.85 0.34
C ASN A 292 -38.02 -14.25 -1.14
N LYS A 293 -38.90 -15.18 -1.57
CA LYS A 293 -38.94 -15.78 -2.92
C LYS A 293 -38.75 -14.73 -4.01
N VAL A 294 -37.58 -14.71 -4.64
CA VAL A 294 -37.30 -13.83 -5.77
C VAL A 294 -37.71 -14.52 -7.06
N ILE A 295 -38.47 -13.83 -7.90
CA ILE A 295 -38.74 -14.28 -9.27
C ILE A 295 -37.72 -13.60 -10.18
N VAL A 296 -36.85 -14.39 -10.81
CA VAL A 296 -35.94 -13.92 -11.85
C VAL A 296 -36.54 -14.29 -13.20
N VAL A 297 -36.85 -13.28 -14.01
CA VAL A 297 -37.31 -13.49 -15.39
C VAL A 297 -36.13 -13.26 -16.33
N PHE A 298 -35.81 -14.27 -17.14
CA PHE A 298 -34.81 -14.20 -18.20
C PHE A 298 -35.53 -14.13 -19.55
N ASP A 299 -35.22 -13.11 -20.35
CA ASP A 299 -35.54 -13.09 -21.77
C ASP A 299 -34.26 -13.41 -22.58
N GLU A 300 -34.17 -14.64 -23.08
CA GLU A 300 -33.03 -15.13 -23.88
C GLU A 300 -32.82 -14.34 -25.17
N ASN A 301 -33.86 -13.68 -25.71
CA ASN A 301 -33.76 -12.94 -26.97
C ASN A 301 -33.25 -11.50 -26.76
N ASN A 302 -33.49 -10.90 -25.59
CA ASN A 302 -33.16 -9.50 -25.31
C ASN A 302 -32.10 -9.30 -24.22
N LYS A 303 -31.56 -10.38 -23.62
CA LYS A 303 -30.56 -10.35 -22.53
C LYS A 303 -30.98 -9.49 -21.31
N ARG A 304 -32.26 -9.45 -20.97
CA ARG A 304 -32.77 -8.67 -19.84
C ARG A 304 -33.08 -9.56 -18.64
N VAL A 305 -32.74 -9.09 -17.44
CA VAL A 305 -32.96 -9.78 -16.16
C VAL A 305 -33.81 -8.88 -15.26
N ALA A 306 -34.97 -9.36 -14.83
CA ALA A 306 -35.81 -8.67 -13.85
C ALA A 306 -35.88 -9.48 -12.56
N VAL A 307 -35.61 -8.83 -11.42
CA VAL A 307 -35.62 -9.42 -10.08
C VAL A 307 -36.83 -8.89 -9.32
N TYR A 308 -37.82 -9.74 -9.06
CA TYR A 308 -39.02 -9.38 -8.29
C TYR A 308 -38.89 -9.85 -6.84
N GLY A 309 -39.01 -8.92 -5.89
CA GLY A 309 -39.14 -9.13 -4.45
C GLY A 309 -39.92 -7.97 -3.79
N PRO A 310 -40.08 -7.96 -2.44
CA PRO A 310 -40.54 -6.80 -1.69
C PRO A 310 -39.81 -5.52 -2.14
N LEU A 311 -40.49 -4.37 -2.13
CA LEU A 311 -40.00 -3.12 -2.75
C LEU A 311 -38.61 -2.70 -2.22
N GLU A 312 -38.35 -3.02 -0.95
CA GLU A 312 -37.10 -2.84 -0.20
C GLU A 312 -35.94 -3.80 -0.60
N HIS A 313 -36.18 -4.79 -1.47
CA HIS A 313 -35.21 -5.81 -1.90
C HIS A 313 -35.06 -5.91 -3.42
N ARG A 314 -35.59 -4.95 -4.19
CA ARG A 314 -35.41 -4.92 -5.64
C ARG A 314 -33.96 -4.55 -5.96
N LEU A 315 -33.18 -5.53 -6.43
CA LEU A 315 -31.84 -5.30 -6.96
C LEU A 315 -31.97 -4.84 -8.42
N LEU A 316 -31.40 -3.68 -8.75
CA LEU A 316 -31.21 -3.24 -10.13
C LEU A 316 -29.99 -3.96 -10.70
N LEU A 317 -30.22 -5.01 -11.49
CA LEU A 317 -29.18 -5.63 -12.31
C LEU A 317 -29.36 -5.15 -13.75
N ASP A 318 -28.64 -4.07 -14.04
CA ASP A 318 -28.18 -3.54 -15.34
C ASP A 318 -29.13 -3.43 -16.54
N THR A 319 -30.45 -3.38 -16.35
CA THR A 319 -31.41 -2.47 -17.01
C THR A 319 -32.83 -3.00 -16.87
N VAL A 320 -33.70 -2.23 -16.19
CA VAL A 320 -35.15 -2.43 -16.30
C VAL A 320 -35.85 -1.08 -16.38
N SER A 321 -36.26 -0.70 -17.59
CA SER A 321 -37.37 0.22 -17.79
C SER A 321 -38.64 -0.62 -17.94
N LEU A 322 -39.49 -0.67 -16.91
CA LEU A 322 -40.83 -1.25 -17.01
C LEU A 322 -41.85 -0.11 -17.12
N THR A 323 -42.35 0.11 -18.32
CA THR A 323 -43.52 0.97 -18.57
C THR A 323 -44.85 0.24 -18.27
N THR A 324 -44.83 -1.00 -17.77
CA THR A 324 -46.04 -1.73 -17.38
C THR A 324 -45.72 -2.88 -16.43
N ASP A 325 -46.47 -3.01 -15.35
CA ASP A 325 -46.38 -4.13 -14.40
C ASP A 325 -46.89 -5.42 -15.05
N PRO A 326 -46.09 -6.52 -15.12
CA PRO A 326 -46.53 -7.78 -15.71
C PRO A 326 -47.53 -8.57 -14.84
N PHE A 327 -47.87 -8.09 -13.64
CA PHE A 327 -48.85 -8.71 -12.75
C PHE A 327 -50.19 -7.97 -12.67
N THR A 328 -50.37 -6.91 -13.44
CA THR A 328 -51.70 -6.31 -13.62
C THR A 328 -52.59 -7.25 -14.43
N ARG A 329 -53.64 -7.78 -13.80
CA ARG A 329 -54.82 -8.32 -14.49
C ARG A 329 -55.80 -7.20 -14.79
#